data_AF-A0A847GYM6-F1
#
_entry.id   AF-A0A847GYM6-F1
#
_cell.length_a   1.000
_cell.length_b   1.000
_cell.length_c   1.000
_cell.angle_alpha   90.00
_cell.angle_beta   90.00
_cell.angle_gamma   90.00
#
_symmetry.space_group_name_H-M   'P 1'
#
loop_
_entity.id
_entity.type
_entity.pdbx_description
1 polymer ?
#
loop_
_entity_poly.entity_id
_entity_poly.type
_entity_poly.pdbx_seq_one_letter_code
_entity_poly.pdbx_strand_id
1 'polypeptide(L)'
;MTEIAFVVDLNQLPPHAIVAYAARCARRVLPLVERGGAPQESVAAVNGAVEAAERTATGHALSDAELAAAARAEAMAAAFAGNPAASHAARAASYAARAACAAETAPYAAASFGGDAARAAQAAAIAAQEAAESAADAAHYTDYAARTDYDRLVLLNRGGPPLGLPLHCSEDGPLGPLWPEGKPSWL
;
A
#
# COMPACT_ATOMS: atom_id res chain seq x y z
N MET A 1 12.08 8.04 -24.42
CA MET A 1 11.17 8.92 -23.66
C MET A 1 10.53 8.03 -22.63
N THR A 2 11.09 7.98 -21.42
CA THR A 2 10.55 7.17 -20.33
C THR A 2 9.46 8.01 -19.67
N GLU A 3 8.22 7.54 -19.81
CA GLU A 3 7.02 8.20 -19.32
C GLU A 3 7.07 8.44 -17.81
N ILE A 4 6.39 9.52 -17.43
CA ILE A 4 6.35 10.13 -16.13
C ILE A 4 5.90 9.10 -15.09
N ALA A 5 6.82 8.67 -14.22
CA ALA A 5 6.46 8.03 -12.96
C ALA A 5 5.40 8.92 -12.28
N PHE A 6 4.25 8.34 -12.01
CA PHE A 6 3.11 9.03 -11.45
C PHE A 6 3.46 9.61 -10.06
N VAL A 7 3.76 10.91 -9.99
CA VAL A 7 4.05 11.61 -8.73
C VAL A 7 2.75 12.19 -8.18
N VAL A 8 2.12 11.46 -7.27
CA VAL A 8 1.03 11.99 -6.43
C VAL A 8 1.59 12.79 -5.28
N ASP A 9 0.99 13.95 -5.03
CA ASP A 9 1.23 14.69 -3.80
C ASP A 9 0.37 14.09 -2.68
N LEU A 10 0.90 13.03 -2.06
CA LEU A 10 0.27 12.34 -0.92
C LEU A 10 0.25 13.20 0.35
N ASN A 11 1.08 14.26 0.44
CA ASN A 11 1.12 15.12 1.62
C ASN A 11 -0.16 15.95 1.81
N GLN A 12 -1.02 16.01 0.79
CA GLN A 12 -2.33 16.66 0.89
C GLN A 12 -3.41 15.76 1.50
N LEU A 13 -3.10 14.49 1.74
CA LEU A 13 -4.02 13.51 2.30
C LEU A 13 -3.82 13.36 3.83
N PRO A 14 -4.88 13.09 4.60
CA PRO A 14 -4.74 12.76 6.01
C PRO A 14 -4.04 11.40 6.21
N PRO A 15 -3.43 11.13 7.39
CA PRO A 15 -2.66 9.91 7.63
C PRO A 15 -3.39 8.60 7.29
N HIS A 16 -4.64 8.43 7.72
CA HIS A 16 -5.42 7.23 7.38
C HIS A 16 -5.67 7.06 5.88
N ALA A 17 -5.80 8.16 5.12
CA ALA A 17 -5.92 8.12 3.66
C ALA A 17 -4.59 7.72 2.98
N ILE A 18 -3.46 8.23 3.49
CA ILE A 18 -2.12 7.82 3.03
C ILE A 18 -1.89 6.33 3.27
N VAL A 19 -2.24 5.84 4.46
CA VAL A 19 -2.12 4.41 4.81
C VAL A 19 -3.06 3.57 3.94
N ALA A 20 -4.30 3.99 3.73
CA ALA A 20 -5.25 3.30 2.85
C ALA A 20 -4.72 3.18 1.41
N TYR A 21 -4.11 4.25 0.88
CA TYR A 21 -3.46 4.23 -0.43
C TYR A 21 -2.32 3.20 -0.49
N ALA A 22 -1.43 3.21 0.51
CA ALA A 22 -0.31 2.27 0.58
C ALA A 22 -0.79 0.80 0.69
N ALA A 23 -1.79 0.55 1.53
CA ALA A 23 -2.39 -0.76 1.74
C ALA A 23 -2.98 -1.31 0.44
N ARG A 24 -3.72 -0.49 -0.33
CA ARG A 24 -4.28 -0.91 -1.62
C ARG A 24 -3.21 -1.19 -2.67
N CYS A 25 -2.14 -0.40 -2.71
CA CYS A 25 -0.99 -0.67 -3.58
C CYS A 25 -0.36 -2.04 -3.26
N ALA A 26 -0.13 -2.34 -1.99
CA ALA A 26 0.42 -3.63 -1.58
C ALA A 26 -0.55 -4.80 -1.80
N ARG A 27 -1.84 -4.61 -1.49
CA ARG A 27 -2.88 -5.63 -1.65
C ARG A 27 -3.02 -6.12 -3.08
N ARG A 28 -2.88 -5.21 -4.06
CA ARG A 28 -2.91 -5.55 -5.50
C ARG A 28 -1.85 -6.56 -5.90
N VAL A 29 -0.64 -6.44 -5.36
CA VAL A 29 0.52 -7.24 -5.77
C VAL A 29 0.78 -8.44 -4.88
N LEU A 30 0.06 -8.57 -3.75
CA LEU A 30 0.18 -9.72 -2.85
C LEU A 30 0.07 -11.09 -3.57
N PRO A 31 -0.82 -11.31 -4.55
CA PRO A 31 -0.91 -12.59 -5.26
C PRO A 31 0.39 -13.00 -5.98
N LEU A 32 1.27 -12.05 -6.32
CA LEU A 32 2.58 -12.36 -6.92
C LEU A 32 3.52 -13.10 -5.95
N VAL A 33 3.35 -12.90 -4.65
CA VAL A 33 4.09 -13.65 -3.62
C VAL A 33 3.62 -15.11 -3.58
N GLU A 34 2.30 -15.33 -3.65
CA GLU A 34 1.69 -16.66 -3.66
C GLU A 34 2.11 -17.47 -4.89
N ARG A 35 2.08 -16.83 -6.06
CA ARG A 35 2.49 -17.43 -7.34
C ARG A 35 3.97 -17.71 -7.44
N GLY A 36 4.78 -16.95 -6.71
CA GLY A 36 6.22 -17.11 -6.66
C GLY A 36 6.69 -18.42 -6.02
N GLY A 37 5.78 -19.26 -5.55
CA GLY A 37 6.09 -20.53 -4.89
C GLY A 37 6.65 -20.33 -3.48
N ALA A 38 6.38 -19.17 -2.87
CA ALA A 38 6.82 -18.86 -1.53
C ALA A 38 6.21 -19.84 -0.52
N PRO A 39 6.95 -20.24 0.53
CA PRO A 39 6.37 -20.99 1.64
C PRO A 39 5.16 -20.25 2.23
N GLN A 40 4.17 -21.01 2.71
CA GLN A 40 2.92 -20.45 3.26
C GLN A 40 3.20 -19.46 4.42
N GLU A 41 4.22 -19.72 5.22
CA GLU A 41 4.66 -18.81 6.30
C GLU A 41 5.13 -17.46 5.75
N SER A 42 5.85 -17.45 4.63
CA SER A 42 6.31 -16.23 3.97
C SER A 42 5.14 -15.43 3.39
N VAL A 43 4.18 -16.10 2.75
CA VAL A 43 2.93 -15.47 2.28
C VAL A 43 2.17 -14.84 3.45
N ALA A 44 2.01 -15.58 4.56
CA ALA A 44 1.33 -15.09 5.75
C ALA A 44 2.03 -13.88 6.37
N ALA A 45 3.37 -13.86 6.40
CA ALA A 45 4.15 -12.73 6.89
C ALA A 45 3.95 -11.47 6.05
N VAL A 46 3.93 -11.60 4.71
CA VAL A 46 3.66 -10.48 3.80
C VAL A 46 2.20 -10.01 3.94
N ASN A 47 1.24 -10.94 3.94
CA ASN A 47 -0.17 -10.63 4.11
C ASN A 47 -0.44 -9.89 5.44
N GLY A 48 0.16 -10.34 6.54
CA GLY A 48 0.02 -9.69 7.84
C GLY A 48 0.52 -8.24 7.86
N ALA A 49 1.52 -7.89 7.05
CA ALA A 49 1.97 -6.50 6.89
C ALA A 49 0.95 -5.64 6.13
N VAL A 50 0.29 -6.20 5.11
CA VAL A 50 -0.81 -5.52 4.41
C VAL A 50 -2.01 -5.32 5.34
N GLU A 51 -2.41 -6.37 6.07
CA GLU A 51 -3.52 -6.31 7.02
C GLU A 51 -3.28 -5.30 8.14
N ALA A 52 -2.05 -5.20 8.66
CA ALA A 52 -1.68 -4.17 9.64
C ALA A 52 -1.96 -2.75 9.09
N ALA A 53 -1.58 -2.48 7.83
CA ALA A 53 -1.85 -1.20 7.20
C ALA A 53 -3.36 -0.96 6.99
N GLU A 54 -4.13 -1.97 6.55
CA GLU A 54 -5.59 -1.87 6.40
C GLU A 54 -6.29 -1.58 7.73
N ARG A 55 -5.81 -2.21 8.83
CA ARG A 55 -6.37 -2.01 10.17
C ARG A 55 -6.06 -0.61 10.71
N THR A 56 -4.86 -0.09 10.47
CA THR A 56 -4.52 1.31 10.80
C THR A 56 -5.30 2.29 9.95
N ALA A 57 -5.53 2.02 8.66
CA ALA A 57 -6.38 2.86 7.82
C ALA A 57 -7.80 2.99 8.40
N THR A 58 -8.32 1.94 9.03
CA THR A 58 -9.63 1.93 9.73
C THR A 58 -9.57 2.45 11.18
N GLY A 59 -8.49 3.12 11.58
CA GLY A 59 -8.42 3.83 12.87
C GLY A 59 -8.00 2.99 14.06
N HIS A 60 -7.60 1.73 13.85
CA HIS A 60 -7.16 0.90 14.94
C HIS A 60 -5.68 1.10 15.25
N ALA A 61 -5.35 1.07 16.54
CA ALA A 61 -3.97 1.10 17.01
C ALA A 61 -3.27 -0.25 16.78
N LEU A 62 -2.05 -0.26 16.25
CA LEU A 62 -1.17 -1.38 16.00
C LEU A 62 -0.77 -2.06 17.32
N SER A 63 -0.77 -3.39 17.32
CA SER A 63 -0.15 -4.20 18.36
C SER A 63 1.35 -4.35 18.12
N ASP A 64 2.11 -4.75 19.15
CA ASP A 64 3.55 -5.03 19.03
C ASP A 64 3.88 -6.04 17.91
N ALA A 65 3.02 -7.03 17.71
CA ALA A 65 3.17 -8.03 16.66
C ALA A 65 3.04 -7.43 15.25
N GLU A 66 2.17 -6.43 15.09
CA GLU A 66 1.96 -5.73 13.82
C GLU A 66 3.02 -4.67 13.56
N LEU A 67 3.55 -4.02 14.60
CA LEU A 67 4.74 -3.17 14.49
C LEU A 67 5.93 -3.96 13.92
N ALA A 68 6.06 -5.24 14.28
CA ALA A 68 7.07 -6.14 13.72
C ALA A 68 6.75 -6.65 12.30
N ALA A 69 5.54 -6.44 11.77
CA ALA A 69 5.16 -6.96 10.45
C ALA A 69 5.96 -6.32 9.31
N ALA A 70 6.26 -5.02 9.41
CA ALA A 70 7.09 -4.32 8.41
C ALA A 70 8.48 -4.96 8.26
N ALA A 71 9.12 -5.31 9.38
CA ALA A 71 10.45 -5.94 9.39
C ALA A 71 10.40 -7.38 8.85
N ARG A 72 9.34 -8.14 9.17
CA ARG A 72 9.14 -9.49 8.63
C ARG A 72 8.92 -9.47 7.11
N ALA A 73 8.09 -8.55 6.59
CA ALA A 73 7.89 -8.41 5.16
C ALA A 73 9.17 -7.98 4.41
N GLU A 74 9.99 -7.10 4.99
CA GLU A 74 11.31 -6.76 4.44
C GLU A 74 12.25 -7.96 4.38
N ALA A 75 12.29 -8.77 5.45
CA ALA A 75 13.07 -10.01 5.47
C ALA A 75 12.60 -10.99 4.37
N MET A 76 11.29 -11.08 4.14
CA MET A 76 10.75 -11.89 3.02
C MET A 76 11.13 -11.32 1.66
N ALA A 77 11.12 -10.00 1.48
CA ALA A 77 11.59 -9.39 0.24
C ALA A 77 13.04 -9.76 -0.09
N ALA A 78 13.92 -9.80 0.92
CA ALA A 78 15.30 -10.25 0.76
C ALA A 78 15.38 -11.75 0.44
N ALA A 79 14.55 -12.59 1.08
CA ALA A 79 14.48 -14.02 0.81
C ALA A 79 14.01 -14.32 -0.64
N PHE A 80 13.19 -13.45 -1.23
CA PHE A 80 12.71 -13.56 -2.60
C PHE A 80 13.65 -12.96 -3.65
N ALA A 81 14.93 -12.72 -3.36
CA ALA A 81 15.86 -12.10 -4.32
C ALA A 81 15.96 -12.83 -5.68
N GLY A 82 15.67 -14.14 -5.74
CA GLY A 82 15.61 -14.91 -6.98
C GLY A 82 14.31 -14.75 -7.79
N ASN A 83 13.30 -14.05 -7.26
CA ASN A 83 12.02 -13.78 -7.90
C ASN A 83 11.67 -12.28 -7.71
N PRO A 84 12.01 -11.42 -8.68
CA PRO A 84 11.80 -9.97 -8.56
C PRO A 84 10.36 -9.58 -8.27
N ALA A 85 9.37 -10.20 -8.93
CA ALA A 85 7.96 -9.90 -8.72
C ALA A 85 7.53 -10.13 -7.26
N ALA A 86 7.92 -11.28 -6.68
CA ALA A 86 7.65 -11.58 -5.27
C ALA A 86 8.43 -10.67 -4.30
N SER A 87 9.69 -10.33 -4.63
CA SER A 87 10.52 -9.43 -3.83
C SER A 87 9.92 -8.02 -3.76
N HIS A 88 9.54 -7.44 -4.90
CA HIS A 88 8.92 -6.12 -4.96
C HIS A 88 7.53 -6.10 -4.30
N ALA A 89 6.73 -7.17 -4.44
CA ALA A 89 5.45 -7.28 -3.75
C ALA A 89 5.62 -7.32 -2.21
N ALA A 90 6.62 -8.05 -1.70
CA ALA A 90 6.95 -8.05 -0.28
C ALA A 90 7.46 -6.69 0.22
N ARG A 91 8.22 -5.95 -0.60
CA ARG A 91 8.62 -4.57 -0.30
C ARG A 91 7.41 -3.64 -0.23
N ALA A 92 6.46 -3.75 -1.16
CA ALA A 92 5.24 -2.95 -1.14
C ALA A 92 4.47 -3.14 0.18
N ALA A 93 4.32 -4.38 0.65
CA ALA A 93 3.72 -4.68 1.95
C ALA A 93 4.53 -4.13 3.13
N SER A 94 5.85 -4.23 3.11
CA SER A 94 6.72 -3.65 4.15
C SER A 94 6.55 -2.13 4.23
N TYR A 95 6.53 -1.44 3.09
CA TYR A 95 6.33 0.01 3.03
C TYR A 95 4.92 0.44 3.45
N ALA A 96 3.88 -0.34 3.12
CA ALA A 96 2.54 -0.08 3.62
C ALA A 96 2.46 -0.17 5.16
N ALA A 97 3.08 -1.20 5.76
CA ALA A 97 3.18 -1.31 7.22
C ALA A 97 4.01 -0.17 7.83
N ARG A 98 5.10 0.28 7.19
CA ARG A 98 5.87 1.46 7.63
C ARG A 98 5.03 2.74 7.58
N ALA A 99 4.19 2.90 6.55
CA ALA A 99 3.27 4.03 6.46
C ALA A 99 2.28 4.02 7.63
N ALA A 100 1.80 2.85 8.03
CA ALA A 100 0.94 2.67 9.20
C ALA A 100 1.65 3.09 10.50
N CYS A 101 2.87 2.59 10.76
CA CYS A 101 3.65 2.99 11.93
C CYS A 101 3.94 4.51 11.97
N ALA A 102 4.25 5.09 10.81
CA ALA A 102 4.49 6.53 10.69
C ALA A 102 3.21 7.35 10.93
N ALA A 103 2.05 6.86 10.50
CA ALA A 103 0.77 7.51 10.73
C ALA A 103 0.36 7.51 12.21
N GLU A 104 0.64 6.44 12.95
CA GLU A 104 0.36 6.39 14.40
C GLU A 104 1.22 7.33 15.23
N THR A 105 2.48 7.48 14.83
CA THR A 105 3.46 8.31 15.54
C THR A 105 3.34 9.78 15.17
N ALA A 106 2.58 10.12 14.13
CA ALA A 106 2.36 11.49 13.68
C ALA A 106 1.43 12.25 14.65
N PRO A 107 1.89 13.33 15.31
CA PRO A 107 1.02 14.12 16.18
C PRO A 107 0.00 14.89 15.34
N TYR A 108 -1.30 14.65 15.58
CA TYR A 108 -2.50 15.23 14.94
C TYR A 108 -2.59 16.78 14.88
N ALA A 109 -1.55 17.52 15.30
CA ALA A 109 -1.52 18.99 15.37
C ALA A 109 -0.42 19.69 14.51
N ALA A 110 0.45 18.96 13.79
CA ALA A 110 1.56 19.57 13.04
C ALA A 110 1.24 19.87 11.57
N ALA A 111 1.45 21.12 11.11
CA ALA A 111 1.19 21.58 9.74
C ALA A 111 1.89 20.81 8.61
N SER A 112 2.81 19.89 8.92
CA SER A 112 3.51 19.00 7.98
C SER A 112 3.10 17.53 8.19
N PHE A 113 1.80 17.27 8.32
CA PHE A 113 1.27 15.93 8.54
C PHE A 113 1.78 14.94 7.49
N GLY A 114 2.22 13.77 7.97
CA GLY A 114 2.34 12.60 7.12
C GLY A 114 3.53 12.60 6.16
N GLY A 115 4.56 13.44 6.30
CA GLY A 115 5.72 13.39 5.39
C GLY A 115 6.40 12.01 5.32
N ASP A 116 6.58 11.34 6.47
CA ASP A 116 7.15 9.99 6.50
C ASP A 116 6.15 8.91 6.08
N ALA A 117 4.88 9.06 6.44
CA ALA A 117 3.80 8.17 5.99
C ALA A 117 3.62 8.26 4.46
N ALA A 118 3.65 9.47 3.90
CA ALA A 118 3.54 9.77 2.48
C ALA A 118 4.74 9.22 1.72
N ARG A 119 5.96 9.40 2.24
CA ARG A 119 7.16 8.80 1.65
C ARG A 119 7.09 7.28 1.64
N ALA A 120 6.65 6.67 2.74
CA ALA A 120 6.45 5.23 2.82
C ALA A 120 5.35 4.74 1.87
N ALA A 121 4.23 5.45 1.79
CA ALA A 121 3.13 5.12 0.87
C ALA A 121 3.54 5.27 -0.60
N GLN A 122 4.34 6.29 -0.93
CA GLN A 122 4.94 6.45 -2.25
C GLN A 122 5.88 5.28 -2.57
N ALA A 123 6.73 4.87 -1.63
CA ALA A 123 7.59 3.71 -1.79
C ALA A 123 6.79 2.41 -1.97
N ALA A 124 5.64 2.27 -1.30
CA ALA A 124 4.74 1.14 -1.50
C ALA A 124 4.15 1.10 -2.92
N ALA A 125 3.74 2.25 -3.46
CA ALA A 125 3.23 2.36 -4.83
C ALA A 125 4.31 2.04 -5.87
N ILE A 126 5.52 2.57 -5.70
CA ILE A 126 6.65 2.28 -6.60
C ILE A 126 6.97 0.79 -6.58
N ALA A 127 7.09 0.18 -5.39
CA ALA A 127 7.37 -1.25 -5.28
C ALA A 127 6.25 -2.12 -5.88
N ALA A 128 4.98 -1.71 -5.75
CA ALA A 128 3.87 -2.42 -6.39
C ALA A 128 3.95 -2.33 -7.92
N GLN A 129 4.31 -1.16 -8.47
CA GLN A 129 4.52 -0.99 -9.89
C GLN A 129 5.67 -1.88 -10.39
N GLU A 130 6.83 -1.87 -9.72
CA GLU A 130 7.99 -2.72 -10.06
C GLU A 130 7.65 -4.22 -10.01
N ALA A 131 6.79 -4.64 -9.07
CA ALA A 131 6.32 -6.01 -8.98
C ALA A 131 5.47 -6.40 -10.21
N ALA A 132 4.56 -5.52 -10.62
CA ALA A 132 3.70 -5.73 -11.80
C ALA A 132 4.48 -5.68 -13.12
N GLU A 133 5.49 -4.81 -13.22
CA GLU A 133 6.43 -4.77 -14.34
C GLU A 133 7.26 -6.06 -14.43
N SER A 134 7.75 -6.55 -13.29
CA SER A 134 8.51 -7.81 -13.21
C SER A 134 7.68 -9.04 -13.56
N ALA A 135 6.35 -8.97 -13.40
CA ALA A 135 5.41 -10.00 -13.83
C ALA A 135 5.07 -9.92 -15.34
N ALA A 136 5.69 -8.99 -16.07
CA ALA A 136 5.63 -8.82 -17.52
C ALA A 136 4.25 -8.49 -18.13
N ASP A 137 3.24 -8.07 -17.35
CA ASP A 137 1.88 -7.94 -17.91
C ASP A 137 0.93 -6.90 -17.28
N ALA A 138 1.37 -5.95 -16.44
CA ALA A 138 0.38 -5.03 -15.82
C ALA A 138 0.84 -3.73 -15.15
N ALA A 139 1.97 -3.14 -15.54
CA ALA A 139 2.36 -1.82 -15.03
C ALA A 139 1.22 -0.80 -15.17
N HIS A 140 0.55 -0.80 -16.32
CA HIS A 140 -0.58 0.08 -16.63
C HIS A 140 -1.77 -0.10 -15.66
N TYR A 141 -2.16 -1.35 -15.36
CA TYR A 141 -3.27 -1.62 -14.45
C TYR A 141 -2.97 -1.13 -13.02
N THR A 142 -1.74 -1.33 -12.56
CA THR A 142 -1.32 -0.90 -11.22
C THR A 142 -1.29 0.63 -11.12
N ASP A 143 -0.73 1.31 -12.12
CA ASP A 143 -0.66 2.78 -12.17
C ASP A 143 -2.06 3.42 -12.24
N TYR A 144 -2.90 2.94 -13.16
CA TYR A 144 -4.28 3.45 -13.29
C TYR A 144 -5.11 3.24 -12.02
N ALA A 145 -4.97 2.07 -11.38
CA ALA A 145 -5.68 1.77 -10.15
C ALA A 145 -5.18 2.63 -8.97
N ALA A 146 -3.87 2.86 -8.87
CA ALA A 146 -3.29 3.77 -7.90
C ALA A 146 -3.76 5.22 -8.13
N ARG A 147 -3.79 5.69 -9.38
CA ARG A 147 -4.35 7.01 -9.72
C ARG A 147 -5.81 7.13 -9.29
N THR A 148 -6.62 6.13 -9.61
CA THR A 148 -8.05 6.12 -9.28
C THR A 148 -8.27 6.18 -7.77
N ASP A 149 -7.48 5.45 -6.98
CA ASP A 149 -7.52 5.52 -5.53
C ASP A 149 -7.18 6.93 -5.03
N TYR A 150 -6.10 7.53 -5.53
CA TYR A 150 -5.70 8.89 -5.17
C TYR A 150 -6.80 9.90 -5.46
N ASP A 151 -7.37 9.88 -6.66
CA ASP A 151 -8.43 10.81 -7.05
C ASP A 151 -9.67 10.64 -6.17
N ARG A 152 -10.04 9.40 -5.81
CA ARG A 152 -11.13 9.11 -4.86
C ARG A 152 -10.82 9.61 -3.46
N LEU A 153 -9.60 9.40 -2.96
CA LEU A 153 -9.16 9.91 -1.66
C LEU A 153 -9.21 11.43 -1.61
N VAL A 154 -8.72 12.11 -2.65
CA VAL A 154 -8.80 13.57 -2.75
C VAL A 154 -10.27 14.02 -2.74
N LEU A 155 -11.15 13.38 -3.50
CA LEU A 155 -12.58 13.71 -3.53
C LEU A 155 -13.28 13.50 -2.18
N LEU A 156 -13.03 12.37 -1.50
CA LEU A 156 -13.58 12.07 -0.18
C LEU A 156 -13.13 13.10 0.85
N ASN A 157 -11.91 13.62 0.71
CA ASN A 157 -11.36 14.65 1.59
C ASN A 157 -11.74 16.09 1.17
N ARG A 158 -12.39 16.31 0.01
CA ARG A 158 -12.84 17.63 -0.48
C ARG A 158 -14.22 18.07 0.08
N GLY A 159 -14.97 17.16 0.72
CA GLY A 159 -16.37 17.41 1.15
C GLY A 159 -16.63 17.46 2.67
N GLY A 160 -15.63 17.26 3.53
CA GLY A 160 -15.77 17.20 5.00
C GLY A 160 -14.94 16.04 5.58
N PRO A 161 -14.97 15.72 6.89
CA PRO A 161 -15.30 16.44 8.15
C PRO A 161 -13.94 16.79 8.88
N PRO A 162 -13.77 16.87 10.23
CA PRO A 162 -12.46 17.24 10.79
C PRO A 162 -11.39 16.17 10.44
N LEU A 163 -10.19 16.64 10.10
CA LEU A 163 -9.02 15.88 9.65
C LEU A 163 -8.88 14.47 10.27
N GLY A 164 -8.69 13.46 9.41
CA GLY A 164 -8.17 12.16 9.84
C GLY A 164 -9.20 11.17 10.39
N LEU A 165 -10.40 11.10 9.81
CA LEU A 165 -11.27 9.97 10.12
C LEU A 165 -10.78 8.66 9.48
N PRO A 166 -10.98 7.52 10.17
CA PRO A 166 -10.79 6.19 9.63
C PRO A 166 -11.43 5.97 8.25
N LEU A 167 -10.72 5.23 7.40
CA LEU A 167 -11.18 4.87 6.06
C LEU A 167 -11.07 3.35 5.85
N HIS A 168 -12.21 2.74 5.48
CA HIS A 168 -12.24 1.34 5.04
C HIS A 168 -11.70 1.24 3.60
N CYS A 169 -10.56 0.58 3.41
CA CYS A 169 -9.84 0.60 2.12
C CYS A 169 -10.00 -0.68 1.27
N SER A 170 -10.84 -1.63 1.69
CA SER A 170 -11.12 -2.84 0.93
C SER A 170 -11.96 -2.57 -0.33
N GLU A 171 -12.23 -3.62 -1.11
CA GLU A 171 -13.05 -3.55 -2.33
C GLU A 171 -14.51 -3.11 -2.08
N ASP A 172 -15.04 -3.42 -0.90
CA ASP A 172 -16.38 -3.04 -0.45
C ASP A 172 -16.41 -1.63 0.19
N GLY A 173 -15.25 -0.99 0.30
CA GLY A 173 -15.10 0.34 0.87
C GLY A 173 -15.44 1.48 -0.11
N PRO A 174 -15.40 2.74 0.37
CA PRO A 174 -15.63 3.94 -0.45
C PRO A 174 -14.61 4.12 -1.61
N LEU A 175 -13.49 3.41 -1.57
CA LEU A 175 -12.50 3.38 -2.65
C LEU A 175 -12.87 2.38 -3.75
N GLY A 176 -13.91 1.58 -3.59
CA GLY A 176 -14.41 0.61 -4.57
C GLY A 176 -13.40 -0.50 -4.92
N PRO A 177 -13.58 -1.18 -6.07
CA PRO A 177 -12.81 -2.37 -6.43
C PRO A 177 -11.31 -2.07 -6.50
N LEU A 178 -10.45 -3.05 -6.17
CA LEU A 178 -8.99 -2.88 -6.24
C LEU A 178 -8.52 -2.64 -7.67
N TRP A 179 -9.25 -3.20 -8.64
CA TRP A 179 -8.97 -3.08 -10.06
C TRP A 179 -10.14 -2.43 -10.80
N PRO A 180 -10.12 -1.10 -10.99
CA PRO A 180 -11.24 -0.37 -11.59
C PRO A 180 -11.54 -0.76 -13.05
N GLU A 181 -10.55 -1.28 -13.79
CA GLU A 181 -10.71 -1.75 -15.18
C GLU A 181 -10.90 -3.27 -15.29
N GLY A 182 -11.12 -3.95 -14.15
CA GLY A 182 -11.17 -5.40 -14.07
C GLY A 182 -9.84 -6.03 -13.65
N LYS A 183 -9.92 -7.26 -13.13
CA LYS A 183 -8.76 -7.98 -12.62
C LYS A 183 -7.76 -8.25 -13.76
N PRO A 184 -6.46 -7.96 -13.56
CA PRO A 184 -5.45 -8.29 -14.55
C PRO A 184 -5.42 -9.77 -14.91
N SER A 185 -5.04 -10.08 -16.15
CA SER A 185 -4.96 -11.44 -16.70
C SER A 185 -4.01 -12.36 -15.95
N TRP A 186 -2.98 -11.79 -15.30
CA TRP A 186 -2.12 -12.58 -14.48
C TRP A 186 -2.90 -13.12 -13.30
N LEU A 187 -3.70 -12.36 -12.54
CA LEU A 187 -4.35 -12.76 -11.27
C LEU A 187 -5.16 -14.08 -11.26
#